data_AF-A0A2I1FFP8-F1
#
_entry.id   AF-A0A2I1FFP8-F1
#
_cell.length_a   1.000
_cell.length_b   1.000
_cell.length_c   1.000
_cell.angle_alpha   90.00
_cell.angle_beta   90.00
_cell.angle_gamma   90.00
#
_symmetry.space_group_name_H-M   'P 1'
#
loop_
_entity.id
_entity.type
_entity.pdbx_description
1 polymer ?
#
loop_
_entity_poly.entity_id
_entity_poly.type
_entity_poly.pdbx_seq_one_letter_code
_entity_poly.pdbx_strand_id
1 'polypeptide(L)'
;MACSKCMTIKRVDCSNKINIHTQVKDYNGVFHADNGLLFCNYYDFSIKWKHKSTIDVYCASKRHDLQRKIFKTKEKAKSQQTLQTTLLSIKSKNEVIEDLIEAFAFFRANIPLEKVNILLSFFKKHLNKGVQAQTLHQLYLPRIFNKHVNTFKSIFDFKPVCIIMNESSNNCE
;
A
#
# COMPACT_ATOMS: atom_id res chain seq x y z
N MET A 1 -60.21 -60.03 15.92
CA MET A 1 -59.96 -58.57 15.90
C MET A 1 -58.59 -58.36 16.53
N ALA A 2 -57.50 -58.30 15.74
CA ALA A 2 -56.88 -57.09 15.18
C ALA A 2 -56.49 -56.07 16.28
N CYS A 3 -55.30 -55.47 16.36
CA CYS A 3 -54.01 -55.58 15.67
C CYS A 3 -53.04 -54.74 16.54
N SER A 4 -51.82 -55.23 16.74
CA SER A 4 -50.72 -54.58 17.46
C SER A 4 -50.23 -53.31 16.74
N LYS A 5 -50.10 -52.19 17.47
CA LYS A 5 -49.34 -51.01 17.02
C LYS A 5 -48.49 -50.42 18.14
N CYS A 6 -47.38 -51.08 18.45
CA CYS A 6 -46.19 -50.34 18.89
C CYS A 6 -45.54 -49.78 17.62
N MET A 7 -45.67 -48.47 17.45
CA MET A 7 -45.09 -47.73 16.33
C MET A 7 -43.57 -47.77 16.48
N THR A 8 -42.92 -48.68 15.76
CA THR A 8 -41.46 -48.71 15.66
C THR A 8 -41.04 -47.45 14.91
N ILE A 9 -40.67 -46.41 15.64
CA ILE A 9 -39.90 -45.29 15.09
C ILE A 9 -38.57 -45.91 14.68
N LYS A 10 -38.45 -46.25 13.40
CA LYS A 10 -37.14 -46.50 12.78
C LYS A 10 -36.35 -45.22 12.98
N ARG A 11 -35.45 -45.22 13.97
CA ARG A 11 -34.32 -44.28 13.98
C ARG A 11 -33.61 -44.53 12.66
N VAL A 12 -33.77 -43.60 11.73
CA VAL A 12 -32.92 -43.56 10.55
C VAL A 12 -31.53 -43.24 11.09
N ASP A 13 -30.72 -44.27 11.29
CA ASP A 13 -29.28 -44.11 11.46
C ASP A 13 -28.73 -43.63 10.12
N CYS A 14 -28.89 -42.33 9.85
CA CYS A 14 -28.02 -41.61 8.94
C CYS A 14 -26.66 -41.49 9.65
N SER A 15 -25.92 -42.60 9.75
CA SER A 15 -24.50 -42.56 10.06
C SER A 15 -23.79 -41.91 8.88
N ASN A 16 -23.92 -40.58 8.76
CA ASN A 16 -23.09 -39.77 7.90
C ASN A 16 -21.66 -39.94 8.40
N LYS A 17 -20.94 -40.88 7.79
CA LYS A 17 -19.56 -41.20 8.12
C LYS A 17 -18.76 -39.90 8.03
N ILE A 18 -18.35 -39.38 9.19
CA ILE A 18 -17.66 -38.09 9.27
C ILE A 18 -16.37 -38.20 8.45
N ASN A 19 -16.29 -37.40 7.38
CA ASN A 19 -15.12 -37.24 6.54
C ASN A 19 -14.62 -35.79 6.64
N ILE A 20 -13.33 -35.56 6.39
CA ILE A 20 -12.71 -34.23 6.32
C ILE A 20 -13.48 -33.32 5.39
N HIS A 21 -13.83 -33.82 4.21
CA HIS A 21 -14.55 -33.03 3.22
C HIS A 21 -15.95 -32.64 3.70
N THR A 22 -16.60 -33.49 4.50
CA THR A 22 -17.87 -33.15 5.15
C THR A 22 -17.68 -32.04 6.19
N GLN A 23 -16.59 -32.08 6.96
CA GLN A 23 -16.27 -31.01 7.92
C GLN A 23 -15.94 -29.68 7.22
N VAL A 24 -15.16 -29.70 6.14
CA VAL A 24 -14.90 -28.48 5.34
C VAL A 24 -16.21 -27.89 4.80
N LYS A 25 -17.15 -28.75 4.37
CA LYS A 25 -18.46 -28.32 3.89
C LYS A 25 -19.32 -27.72 5.00
N ASP A 26 -19.36 -28.36 6.17
CA ASP A 26 -20.15 -27.90 7.33
C ASP A 26 -19.63 -26.56 7.88
N TYR A 27 -18.33 -26.30 7.79
CA TYR A 27 -17.67 -25.08 8.27
C TYR A 27 -16.98 -24.32 7.13
N ASN A 28 -17.75 -24.05 6.06
CA ASN A 28 -17.25 -23.43 4.84
C ASN A 28 -16.53 -22.09 5.12
N GLY A 29 -15.35 -21.91 4.51
CA GLY A 29 -14.52 -20.72 4.65
C GLY A 29 -13.75 -20.59 5.98
N VAL A 30 -13.95 -21.51 6.94
CA VAL A 30 -13.18 -21.55 8.20
C VAL A 30 -12.01 -22.53 8.10
N PHE A 31 -12.22 -23.67 7.45
CA PHE A 31 -11.22 -24.71 7.29
C PHE A 31 -10.96 -25.05 5.82
N HIS A 32 -9.80 -25.64 5.57
CA HIS A 32 -9.47 -26.33 4.33
C HIS A 32 -8.85 -27.70 4.64
N ALA A 33 -8.91 -28.60 3.66
CA ALA A 33 -8.33 -29.92 3.74
C ALA A 33 -7.04 -29.97 2.94
N ASP A 34 -5.97 -30.49 3.54
CA ASP A 34 -4.73 -30.77 2.83
C ASP A 34 -4.10 -32.06 3.37
N ASN A 35 -3.67 -32.96 2.48
CA ASN A 35 -3.05 -34.24 2.81
C ASN A 35 -3.77 -35.07 3.91
N GLY A 36 -5.10 -35.07 3.93
CA GLY A 36 -5.86 -35.79 4.96
C GLY A 36 -5.83 -35.15 6.35
N LEU A 37 -5.40 -33.89 6.44
CA LEU A 37 -5.47 -33.05 7.63
C LEU A 37 -6.45 -31.89 7.41
N LEU A 38 -7.07 -31.44 8.50
CA LEU A 38 -7.95 -30.27 8.50
C LEU A 38 -7.17 -29.08 9.05
N PHE A 39 -7.02 -28.02 8.28
CA PHE A 39 -6.34 -26.80 8.66
C PHE A 39 -7.32 -25.65 8.80
N CYS A 40 -7.07 -24.74 9.73
CA CYS A 40 -7.88 -23.52 9.87
C CYS A 40 -7.28 -22.39 9.04
N ASN A 41 -8.11 -21.65 8.31
CA ASN A 41 -7.64 -20.51 7.50
C ASN A 41 -7.05 -19.37 8.34
N TYR A 42 -7.30 -19.35 9.65
CA TYR A 42 -6.80 -18.35 10.57
C TYR A 42 -5.54 -18.80 11.34
N TYR A 43 -5.12 -20.06 11.21
CA TYR A 43 -3.99 -20.66 11.94
C TYR A 43 -3.10 -21.55 11.08
N ASP A 44 -1.81 -21.57 11.39
CA ASP A 44 -0.82 -22.40 10.67
C ASP A 44 -0.70 -23.84 11.22
N PHE A 45 -1.74 -24.39 11.87
CA PHE A 45 -1.69 -25.74 12.43
C PHE A 45 -2.92 -26.58 12.09
N SER A 46 -2.70 -27.90 12.00
CA SER A 46 -3.73 -28.89 11.76
C SER A 46 -4.58 -29.17 13.00
N ILE A 47 -5.86 -29.47 12.83
CA ILE A 47 -6.84 -29.66 13.90
C ILE A 47 -7.40 -31.08 13.85
N LYS A 48 -7.67 -31.64 15.04
CA LYS A 48 -8.38 -32.91 15.17
C LYS A 48 -9.84 -32.74 14.72
N TRP A 49 -10.23 -33.47 13.68
CA TRP A 49 -11.53 -33.30 13.01
C TRP A 49 -12.45 -34.53 13.07
N LYS A 50 -11.98 -35.64 13.65
CA LYS A 50 -12.71 -36.92 13.71
C LYS A 50 -14.05 -36.84 14.44
N HIS A 51 -14.21 -35.87 15.34
CA HIS A 51 -15.44 -35.64 16.08
C HIS A 51 -15.91 -34.20 15.90
N LYS A 52 -17.20 -34.02 15.57
CA LYS A 52 -17.81 -32.70 15.38
C LYS A 52 -17.70 -31.81 16.63
N SER A 53 -17.92 -32.40 17.82
CA SER A 53 -17.79 -31.69 19.10
C SER A 53 -16.41 -31.06 19.32
N THR A 54 -15.34 -31.70 18.83
CA THR A 54 -13.98 -31.15 18.90
C THR A 54 -13.84 -29.88 18.06
N ILE A 55 -14.46 -29.85 16.87
CA ILE A 55 -14.45 -28.69 15.98
C ILE A 55 -15.34 -27.58 16.53
N ASP A 56 -16.50 -27.92 17.09
CA ASP A 56 -17.40 -26.94 17.72
C ASP A 56 -16.73 -26.21 18.90
N VAL A 57 -16.09 -26.97 19.81
CA VAL A 57 -15.33 -26.41 20.93
C VAL A 57 -14.17 -25.55 20.43
N TYR A 58 -13.49 -25.99 19.36
CA TYR A 58 -12.42 -25.21 18.75
C TYR A 58 -12.92 -23.87 18.20
N CYS A 59 -14.01 -23.87 17.44
CA CYS A 59 -14.63 -22.67 16.87
C CYS A 59 -15.14 -21.71 17.94
N ALA A 60 -15.68 -22.24 19.04
CA ALA A 60 -16.16 -21.46 20.19
C ALA A 60 -15.04 -20.95 21.11
N SER A 61 -13.77 -21.33 20.86
CA SER A 61 -12.66 -20.91 21.70
C SER A 61 -12.36 -19.41 21.53
N LYS A 62 -12.15 -18.72 22.66
CA LYS A 62 -11.76 -17.28 22.67
C LYS A 62 -10.53 -17.00 21.80
N ARG A 63 -9.61 -17.95 21.75
CA ARG A 63 -8.38 -17.87 20.95
C ARG A 63 -8.71 -17.79 19.46
N HIS A 64 -9.62 -18.65 18.97
CA HIS A 64 -10.05 -18.65 17.57
C HIS A 64 -10.75 -17.34 17.19
N ASP A 65 -11.61 -16.81 18.06
CA ASP A 65 -12.27 -15.51 17.83
C ASP A 65 -11.28 -14.34 17.73
N LEU A 66 -10.28 -14.30 18.61
CA LEU A 66 -9.25 -13.28 18.56
C LEU A 66 -8.47 -13.35 17.24
N GLN A 67 -8.05 -14.55 16.86
CA GLN A 67 -7.27 -14.77 15.66
C GLN A 67 -8.05 -14.45 14.38
N ARG A 68 -9.34 -14.81 14.35
CA ARG A 68 -10.26 -14.46 13.27
C ARG A 68 -10.39 -12.94 13.10
N LYS A 69 -10.48 -12.19 14.21
CA LYS A 69 -10.50 -10.72 14.18
C LYS A 69 -9.19 -10.16 13.63
N ILE A 70 -8.04 -10.66 14.09
CA ILE A 70 -6.72 -10.24 13.60
C ILE A 70 -6.58 -10.48 12.10
N PHE A 71 -6.97 -11.66 11.61
CA PHE A 71 -6.92 -12.01 10.20
C PHE A 71 -7.79 -11.05 9.36
N LYS A 72 -9.04 -10.82 9.76
CA LYS A 72 -9.95 -9.89 9.06
C LYS A 72 -9.41 -8.45 9.04
N THR A 73 -8.81 -7.99 10.13
CA THR A 73 -8.17 -6.66 10.16
C THR A 73 -6.97 -6.59 9.22
N LYS A 74 -6.14 -7.64 9.19
CA LYS A 74 -5.00 -7.74 8.26
C LYS A 74 -5.45 -7.80 6.80
N GLU A 75 -6.52 -8.52 6.48
CA GLU A 75 -7.08 -8.53 5.12
C GLU A 75 -7.58 -7.15 4.69
N LYS A 76 -8.31 -6.44 5.55
CA LYS A 76 -8.74 -5.06 5.26
C LYS A 76 -7.57 -4.10 5.08
N ALA A 77 -6.46 -4.32 5.80
CA ALA A 77 -5.24 -3.53 5.67
C ALA A 77 -4.36 -3.94 4.47
N LYS A 78 -4.56 -5.14 3.91
CA LYS A 78 -3.90 -5.61 2.67
C LYS A 78 -4.58 -5.01 1.43
N SER A 79 -4.78 -3.70 1.36
CA SER A 79 -4.87 -3.08 0.04
C SER A 79 -3.45 -3.09 -0.53
N GLN A 80 -3.13 -4.04 -1.39
CA GLN A 80 -1.92 -3.95 -2.18
C GLN A 80 -1.98 -2.64 -2.97
N GLN A 81 -1.02 -1.73 -2.72
CA GLN A 81 -0.87 -0.56 -3.57
C GLN A 81 -0.49 -1.06 -4.97
N THR A 82 -1.37 -0.83 -5.94
CA THR A 82 -1.06 -1.09 -7.35
C THR A 82 0.08 -0.18 -7.79
N LEU A 83 0.94 -0.65 -8.71
CA LEU A 83 2.03 0.15 -9.28
C LEU A 83 1.57 1.55 -9.73
N GLN A 84 0.35 1.64 -10.26
CA GLN A 84 -0.27 2.89 -10.68
C GLN A 84 -0.48 3.89 -9.53
N THR A 85 -0.92 3.44 -8.35
CA THR A 85 -1.11 4.32 -7.18
C THR A 85 0.23 4.79 -6.62
N THR A 86 1.26 3.94 -6.66
CA THR A 86 2.63 4.32 -6.29
C THR A 86 3.21 5.36 -7.27
N LEU A 87 3.03 5.16 -8.58
CA LEU A 87 3.48 6.11 -9.61
C LEU A 87 2.78 7.47 -9.49
N LEU A 88 1.48 7.49 -9.24
CA LEU A 88 0.72 8.73 -9.02
C LEU A 88 1.21 9.48 -7.77
N SER A 89 1.52 8.78 -6.69
CA SER A 89 2.11 9.39 -5.48
C SER A 89 3.52 9.92 -5.70
N ILE A 90 4.33 9.27 -6.54
CA ILE A 90 5.65 9.76 -6.90
C ILE A 90 5.54 11.00 -7.79
N LYS A 91 4.61 11.00 -8.76
CA LYS A 91 4.36 12.13 -9.65
C LYS A 91 3.95 13.38 -8.87
N SER A 92 2.98 13.27 -7.97
CA SER A 92 2.53 14.41 -7.16
C SER A 92 3.63 14.96 -6.24
N LYS A 93 4.52 14.11 -5.72
CA LYS A 93 5.67 14.57 -4.92
C LYS A 93 6.71 15.30 -5.77
N ASN A 94 6.93 14.85 -7.00
CA ASN A 94 7.84 15.53 -7.92
C ASN A 94 7.30 16.91 -8.31
N GLU A 95 5.99 17.04 -8.54
CA GLU A 95 5.34 18.33 -8.81
C GLU A 95 5.58 19.32 -7.66
N VAL A 96 5.38 18.91 -6.40
CA VAL A 96 5.66 19.76 -5.23
C VAL A 96 7.13 20.21 -5.14
N ILE A 97 8.07 19.33 -5.51
CA ILE A 97 9.50 19.66 -5.51
C ILE A 97 9.84 20.62 -6.67
N GLU A 98 9.24 20.43 -7.84
CA GLU A 98 9.41 21.33 -8.98
C GLU A 98 8.86 22.73 -8.66
N ASP A 99 7.65 22.82 -8.12
CA ASP A 99 7.03 24.08 -7.67
C ASP A 99 7.89 24.78 -6.61
N LEU A 100 8.50 24.01 -5.71
CA LEU A 100 9.40 24.53 -4.70
C LEU A 100 10.64 25.16 -5.33
N ILE A 101 11.33 24.44 -6.21
CA ILE A 101 12.54 24.97 -6.85
C ILE A 101 12.20 26.15 -7.76
N GLU A 102 11.07 26.12 -8.45
CA GLU A 102 10.62 27.27 -9.25
C GLU A 102 10.41 28.51 -8.37
N ALA A 103 9.77 28.36 -7.21
CA ALA A 103 9.57 29.45 -6.25
C ALA A 103 10.88 29.98 -5.63
N PHE A 104 11.79 29.08 -5.25
CA PHE A 104 13.03 29.43 -4.54
C PHE A 104 14.17 29.86 -5.47
N ALA A 105 14.40 29.13 -6.56
CA ALA A 105 15.56 29.31 -7.43
C ALA A 105 15.28 30.23 -8.63
N PHE A 106 14.06 30.22 -9.19
CA PHE A 106 13.82 30.81 -10.52
C PHE A 106 12.99 32.09 -10.53
N PHE A 107 11.94 32.23 -9.70
CA PHE A 107 10.91 33.25 -10.00
C PHE A 107 10.75 34.43 -9.03
N ARG A 108 11.24 34.44 -7.77
CA ARG A 108 10.91 35.57 -6.87
C ARG A 108 11.96 36.06 -5.88
N ALA A 109 12.87 35.23 -5.39
CA ALA A 109 13.63 35.59 -4.19
C ALA A 109 15.16 35.59 -4.37
N ASN A 110 15.68 35.14 -5.52
CA ASN A 110 17.11 34.95 -5.77
C ASN A 110 17.81 34.26 -4.57
N ILE A 111 17.15 33.26 -3.98
CA ILE A 111 17.64 32.60 -2.77
C ILE A 111 18.61 31.50 -3.21
N PRO A 112 19.87 31.55 -2.76
CA PRO A 112 20.82 30.47 -3.02
C PRO A 112 20.24 29.14 -2.52
N LEU A 113 20.31 28.10 -3.35
CA LEU A 113 19.83 26.76 -3.00
C LEU A 113 20.49 26.20 -1.73
N GLU A 114 21.68 26.68 -1.38
CA GLU A 114 22.37 26.38 -0.11
C GLU A 114 21.56 26.80 1.13
N LYS A 115 20.74 27.85 1.02
CA LYS A 115 19.85 28.33 2.09
C LYS A 115 18.60 27.47 2.22
N VAL A 116 18.27 26.64 1.23
CA VAL A 116 17.18 25.66 1.30
C VAL A 116 17.45 24.60 2.38
N ASN A 117 18.72 24.38 2.74
CA ASN A 117 19.07 23.50 3.87
C ASN A 117 18.48 23.98 5.21
N ILE A 118 18.30 25.29 5.40
CA ILE A 118 17.67 25.85 6.61
C ILE A 118 16.19 25.44 6.69
N LEU A 119 15.55 25.27 5.53
CA LEU A 119 14.15 24.87 5.40
C LEU A 119 13.96 23.34 5.44
N LEU A 120 15.02 22.53 5.52
CA LEU A 120 14.92 21.07 5.62
C LEU A 120 14.12 20.61 6.83
N SER A 121 14.21 21.32 7.95
CA SER A 121 13.44 21.04 9.17
C SER A 121 11.94 21.26 8.92
N PHE A 122 11.59 22.32 8.19
CA PHE A 122 10.23 22.61 7.74
C PHE A 122 9.73 21.53 6.76
N PHE A 123 10.54 21.15 5.76
CA PHE A 123 10.16 20.09 4.82
C PHE A 123 10.03 18.73 5.50
N LYS A 124 10.92 18.35 6.42
CA LYS A 124 10.77 17.09 7.18
C LYS A 124 9.48 17.05 8.01
N LYS A 125 9.01 18.19 8.49
CA LYS A 125 7.78 18.29 9.29
C LYS A 125 6.52 18.16 8.43
N HIS A 126 6.55 18.66 7.19
CA HIS A 126 5.37 18.72 6.32
C HIS A 126 5.37 17.73 5.14
N LEU A 127 6.55 17.20 4.78
CA LEU A 127 6.77 16.18 3.78
C LEU A 127 7.46 15.01 4.49
N ASN A 128 6.83 13.83 4.48
CA ASN A 128 7.29 12.64 5.22
C ASN A 128 8.72 12.14 4.87
N LYS A 129 9.45 12.81 3.97
CA LYS A 129 10.89 12.63 3.70
C LYS A 129 11.54 14.00 3.47
N GLY A 130 12.66 14.27 4.14
CA GLY A 130 13.47 15.47 3.90
C GLY A 130 14.13 15.42 2.53
N VAL A 131 13.99 16.49 1.74
CA VAL A 131 14.56 16.59 0.39
C VAL A 131 15.97 17.15 0.49
N GLN A 132 17.02 16.37 0.23
CA GLN A 132 18.41 16.84 0.32
C GLN A 132 18.76 17.84 -0.80
N ALA A 133 19.54 18.89 -0.46
CA ALA A 133 20.00 19.90 -1.43
C ALA A 133 20.75 19.31 -2.62
N GLN A 134 21.55 18.25 -2.42
CA GLN A 134 22.27 17.58 -3.50
C GLN A 134 21.32 16.94 -4.51
N THR A 135 20.23 16.33 -4.04
CA THR A 135 19.18 15.77 -4.90
C THR A 135 18.48 16.87 -5.71
N LEU A 136 18.20 18.03 -5.09
CA LEU A 136 17.64 19.19 -5.77
C LEU A 136 18.56 19.68 -6.90
N HIS A 137 19.85 19.84 -6.62
CA HIS A 137 20.85 20.29 -7.58
C HIS A 137 21.05 19.33 -8.75
N GLN A 138 21.14 18.02 -8.48
CA GLN A 138 21.55 17.06 -9.51
C GLN A 138 20.38 16.61 -10.40
N LEU A 139 19.18 16.47 -9.85
CA LEU A 139 18.06 15.86 -10.58
C LEU A 139 17.04 16.88 -11.04
N TYR A 140 16.69 17.84 -10.19
CA TYR A 140 15.56 18.73 -10.46
C TYR A 140 15.99 20.06 -11.10
N LEU A 141 17.13 20.63 -10.69
CA LEU A 141 17.65 21.87 -11.27
C LEU A 141 17.88 21.77 -12.79
N PRO A 142 18.53 20.72 -13.34
CA PRO A 142 18.72 20.61 -14.78
C PRO A 142 17.40 20.41 -15.53
N ARG A 143 16.43 19.72 -14.91
CA ARG A 143 15.10 19.50 -15.51
C ARG A 143 14.32 20.80 -15.65
N ILE A 144 14.27 21.61 -14.59
CA ILE A 144 13.59 22.90 -14.57
C ILE A 144 14.30 23.88 -15.51
N PHE A 145 15.63 23.92 -15.47
CA PHE A 145 16.43 24.73 -16.40
C PHE A 145 16.11 24.38 -17.87
N ASN A 146 16.13 23.10 -18.22
CA ASN A 146 15.82 22.65 -19.58
C ASN A 146 14.37 22.96 -19.99
N LYS A 147 13.40 22.86 -19.06
CA LYS A 147 12.01 23.28 -19.30
C LYS A 147 11.95 24.76 -19.68
N HIS A 148 12.60 25.64 -18.91
CA HIS A 148 12.65 27.08 -19.22
C HIS A 148 13.38 27.38 -20.53
N VAL A 149 14.54 26.75 -20.77
CA VAL A 149 15.29 26.91 -22.03
C VAL A 149 14.43 26.51 -23.23
N ASN A 150 13.69 25.41 -23.15
CA ASN A 150 12.81 24.98 -24.22
C ASN A 150 11.64 25.95 -24.42
N THR A 151 11.05 26.48 -23.34
CA THR A 151 10.04 27.55 -23.44
C THR A 151 10.61 28.80 -24.11
N PHE A 152 11.82 29.22 -23.75
CA PHE A 152 12.48 30.37 -24.37
C PHE A 152 12.77 30.13 -25.86
N LYS A 153 13.26 28.95 -26.24
CA LYS A 153 13.45 28.58 -27.65
C LYS A 153 12.15 28.78 -28.44
N SER A 154 11.03 28.23 -27.96
CA SER A 154 9.72 28.42 -28.60
C SER A 154 9.29 29.89 -28.71
N ILE A 155 9.67 30.74 -27.75
CA ILE A 155 9.35 32.18 -27.78
C ILE A 155 10.20 32.92 -28.82
N PHE A 156 11.45 32.50 -29.01
CA PHE A 156 12.44 33.15 -29.87
C PHE A 156 12.49 32.58 -31.30
N ASP A 157 11.91 31.42 -31.56
CA ASP A 157 12.04 30.67 -32.83
C ASP A 157 11.65 31.44 -34.11
N PHE A 158 11.05 32.64 -34.00
CA PHE A 158 10.74 33.49 -35.16
C PHE A 158 10.91 35.00 -34.90
N LYS A 159 11.68 35.39 -33.87
CA LYS A 159 11.85 36.80 -33.48
C LYS A 159 13.32 37.22 -33.55
N PRO A 160 13.63 38.41 -34.10
CA PRO A 160 14.98 38.94 -34.00
C PRO A 160 15.32 39.21 -32.53
N VAL A 161 16.45 38.66 -32.05
CA VAL A 161 16.94 38.82 -30.68
C VAL A 161 18.20 39.67 -30.70
N CYS A 162 18.24 40.70 -29.84
CA CYS A 162 19.45 41.46 -29.56
C CYS A 162 20.03 40.97 -28.23
N ILE A 163 21.31 40.57 -28.23
CA ILE A 163 22.02 40.13 -27.02
C ILE A 163 22.96 41.26 -26.61
N ILE A 164 22.73 41.83 -25.42
CA ILE A 164 23.61 42.82 -24.84
C ILE A 164 24.48 42.10 -23.79
N MET A 165 25.78 42.04 -24.05
CA MET A 165 26.75 41.51 -23.10
C MET A 165 27.31 42.67 -22.28
N ASN A 166 27.23 42.57 -20.96
CA ASN A 166 27.87 43.52 -20.06
C ASN A 166 29.14 42.90 -19.49
N GLU A 167 30.28 43.53 -19.73
CA GLU A 167 31.56 43.13 -19.14
C GLU A 167 31.71 43.82 -17.78
N SER A 168 31.49 43.07 -16.70
CA SER A 168 31.83 43.55 -15.35
C SER A 168 33.24 43.12 -15.01
N SER A 169 34.18 44.06 -14.96
CA SER A 169 35.51 43.84 -14.41
C SER A 169 35.40 43.70 -12.89
N ASN A 170 35.44 42.47 -12.38
CA ASN A 170 35.61 42.22 -10.95
C ASN A 170 37.06 42.59 -10.60
N ASN A 171 37.29 43.81 -10.12
CA ASN A 171 38.53 44.14 -9.43
C ASN A 171 38.61 43.25 -8.17
N CYS A 172 39.40 42.19 -8.24
CA CYS A 172 39.82 41.46 -7.06
C CYS A 172 40.85 42.32 -6.32
N GLU A 173 40.41 43.03 -5.28
CA GLU A 173 41.28 43.50 -4.19
C GLU A 173 41.36 42.44 -3.09
#